data_AF-C1H080-F1
#
_entry.id   AF-C1H080-F1
#
_cell.length_a   1.000
_cell.length_b   1.000
_cell.length_c   1.000
_cell.angle_alpha   90.00
_cell.angle_beta   90.00
_cell.angle_gamma   90.00
#
_symmetry.space_group_name_H-M   'P 1'
#
loop_
_entity.id
_entity.type
_entity.pdbx_description
1 polymer ?
#
loop_
_entity_poly.entity_id
_entity_poly.type
_entity_poly.pdbx_seq_one_letter_code
_entity_poly.pdbx_strand_id
1 'polypeptide(L)'
;MYESYTTTLSYTYKSVSSTLPPSVSVDPSSSDKVRYVLAPGGGHAAHPSEILASCEALEKHMKKMQEDSLAAIKDWEESIRKRDLAEKRRIAPGWLDREEKLLQPMRVTPHASEVESTSPQNQHPTTQKCKEGTSGTMCTMSESEGQELDRAFGALDMR
;
A
#
# COMPACT_ATOMS: atom_id res chain seq x y z
N MET A 1 -34.15 100.34 -7.65
CA MET A 1 -34.48 98.92 -7.42
C MET A 1 -33.16 98.22 -7.15
N TYR A 2 -32.97 97.71 -5.93
CA TYR A 2 -31.75 97.05 -5.49
C TYR A 2 -32.07 95.55 -5.37
N GLU A 3 -31.81 94.76 -6.40
CA GLU A 3 -31.85 93.32 -6.27
C GLU A 3 -30.53 92.81 -5.66
N SER A 4 -30.63 92.33 -4.42
CA SER A 4 -29.58 91.68 -3.65
C SER A 4 -29.10 90.39 -4.32
N TYR A 5 -27.79 90.26 -4.50
CA TYR A 5 -27.16 89.03 -5.00
C TYR A 5 -27.05 87.99 -3.88
N THR A 6 -27.68 86.83 -4.05
CA THR A 6 -27.40 85.64 -3.24
C THR A 6 -26.57 84.67 -4.08
N THR A 7 -25.34 84.41 -3.64
CA THR A 7 -24.47 83.42 -4.29
C THR A 7 -24.82 82.04 -3.73
N THR A 8 -25.61 81.27 -4.48
CA THR A 8 -25.84 79.86 -4.18
C THR A 8 -24.75 79.04 -4.87
N LEU A 9 -24.00 78.26 -4.10
CA LEU A 9 -23.06 77.29 -4.67
C LEU A 9 -23.84 76.27 -5.50
N SER A 10 -23.28 75.90 -6.65
CA SER A 10 -23.87 74.90 -7.54
C SER A 10 -23.95 73.55 -6.83
N TYR A 11 -25.17 73.06 -6.59
CA TYR A 11 -25.40 71.68 -6.21
C TYR A 11 -25.20 70.78 -7.45
N THR A 12 -23.96 70.49 -7.80
CA THR A 12 -23.66 69.46 -8.80
C THR A 12 -22.97 68.31 -8.11
N TYR A 13 -23.70 67.20 -7.99
CA TYR A 13 -23.10 65.91 -7.72
C TYR A 13 -22.30 65.49 -8.95
N LYS A 14 -20.98 65.36 -8.80
CA LYS A 14 -20.18 64.61 -9.76
C LYS A 14 -20.49 63.14 -9.52
N SER A 15 -21.18 62.50 -10.45
CA SER A 15 -21.21 61.04 -10.50
C SER A 15 -19.79 60.57 -10.75
N VAL A 16 -19.16 60.03 -9.71
CA VAL A 16 -17.97 59.19 -9.93
C VAL A 16 -18.47 57.95 -10.67
N SER A 17 -17.80 57.57 -11.75
CA SER A 17 -18.08 56.29 -12.39
C SER A 17 -17.93 55.21 -11.32
N SER A 18 -18.96 54.40 -11.13
CA SER A 18 -18.89 53.20 -10.30
C SER A 18 -17.97 52.19 -11.00
N THR A 19 -16.67 52.43 -10.94
CA THR A 19 -15.63 51.47 -11.37
C THR A 19 -15.14 50.68 -10.17
N LEU A 20 -15.98 50.52 -9.13
CA LEU A 20 -15.77 49.37 -8.25
C LEU A 20 -15.73 48.17 -9.18
N PRO A 21 -14.62 47.40 -9.19
CA PRO A 21 -14.61 46.17 -9.96
C PRO A 21 -15.85 45.38 -9.55
N PRO A 22 -16.52 44.68 -10.50
CA PRO A 22 -17.65 43.82 -10.13
C PRO A 22 -17.18 43.01 -8.93
N SER A 23 -17.95 43.06 -7.84
CA SER A 23 -17.69 42.16 -6.72
C SER A 23 -17.51 40.78 -7.33
N VAL A 24 -16.46 40.05 -6.95
CA VAL A 24 -16.11 38.69 -7.44
C VAL A 24 -17.17 37.65 -7.02
N SER A 25 -18.38 38.11 -6.81
CA SER A 25 -19.61 37.41 -6.53
C SER A 25 -20.04 36.71 -7.81
N VAL A 26 -19.79 35.40 -7.85
CA VAL A 26 -20.50 34.45 -8.71
C VAL A 26 -20.03 34.46 -10.17
N ASP A 27 -19.13 33.54 -10.49
CA ASP A 27 -19.22 32.89 -11.80
C ASP A 27 -20.59 32.15 -11.82
N PRO A 28 -21.52 32.48 -12.74
CA PRO A 28 -22.86 31.90 -12.79
C PRO A 28 -22.86 30.38 -13.02
N SER A 29 -21.73 29.81 -13.43
CA SER A 29 -21.58 28.38 -13.71
C SER A 29 -21.24 27.54 -12.48
N SER A 30 -20.80 28.16 -11.37
CA SER A 30 -20.16 27.43 -10.27
C SER A 30 -20.66 27.90 -8.91
N SER A 31 -21.45 27.06 -8.25
CA SER A 31 -21.80 27.07 -6.81
C SER A 31 -22.26 28.41 -6.17
N ASP A 32 -23.28 28.34 -5.31
CA ASP A 32 -23.84 29.47 -4.56
C ASP A 32 -22.85 30.21 -3.61
N LYS A 33 -21.56 29.85 -3.62
CA LYS A 33 -20.55 30.32 -2.67
C LYS A 33 -19.44 31.08 -3.39
N VAL A 34 -19.15 32.28 -2.90
CA VAL A 34 -18.12 33.17 -3.47
C VAL A 34 -16.72 32.56 -3.35
N ARG A 35 -16.01 32.40 -4.46
CA ARG A 35 -14.68 31.77 -4.49
C ARG A 35 -13.58 32.77 -4.12
N TYR A 36 -13.24 32.84 -2.83
CA TYR A 36 -12.25 33.79 -2.29
C TYR A 36 -10.79 33.39 -2.52
N VAL A 37 -10.50 32.08 -2.67
CA VAL A 37 -9.12 31.61 -2.84
C VAL A 37 -8.81 31.53 -4.32
N LEU A 38 -7.94 32.41 -4.79
CA LEU A 38 -7.49 32.46 -6.19
C LEU A 38 -6.06 31.93 -6.27
N ALA A 39 -5.82 30.98 -7.17
CA ALA A 39 -4.47 30.57 -7.52
C ALA A 39 -3.74 31.71 -8.25
N PRO A 40 -2.43 31.91 -8.02
CA PRO A 40 -1.66 32.99 -8.65
C PRO A 40 -1.62 32.92 -10.18
N GLY A 41 -1.85 31.74 -10.76
CA GLY A 41 -1.92 31.53 -12.21
C GLY A 41 -3.32 31.64 -12.83
N GLY A 42 -4.34 32.07 -12.07
CA GLY A 42 -5.70 32.30 -12.57
C GLY A 42 -6.52 31.06 -12.95
N GLY A 43 -5.93 29.86 -12.91
CA GLY A 43 -6.59 28.62 -13.34
C GLY A 43 -7.49 27.95 -12.30
N HIS A 44 -7.39 28.32 -11.03
CA HIS A 44 -8.19 27.70 -9.97
C HIS A 44 -8.67 28.76 -8.98
N ALA A 45 -9.99 28.82 -8.82
CA ALA A 45 -10.65 29.58 -7.79
C ALA A 45 -11.49 28.60 -6.98
N ALA A 46 -11.40 28.65 -5.65
CA ALA A 46 -12.14 27.77 -4.75
C ALA A 46 -12.66 28.54 -3.53
N HIS A 47 -13.74 28.04 -2.94
CA HIS A 47 -14.18 28.51 -1.63
C HIS A 47 -13.36 27.82 -0.52
N PRO A 48 -12.99 28.50 0.58
CA PRO A 48 -12.22 27.89 1.68
C PRO A 48 -12.85 26.61 2.25
N SER A 49 -14.18 26.53 2.33
CA SER A 49 -14.87 25.30 2.78
C SER A 49 -14.73 24.14 1.80
N GLU A 50 -14.61 24.39 0.49
CA GLU A 50 -14.40 23.34 -0.51
C GLU A 50 -12.99 22.77 -0.40
N ILE A 51 -12.00 23.63 -0.12
CA ILE A 51 -10.62 23.22 0.14
C ILE A 51 -10.56 22.33 1.39
N LEU A 52 -11.19 22.74 2.49
CA LEU A 52 -11.26 21.93 3.70
C LEU A 52 -11.97 20.59 3.47
N ALA A 53 -13.10 20.60 2.76
CA ALA A 53 -13.81 19.37 2.41
C ALA A 53 -12.94 18.44 1.55
N SER A 54 -12.15 18.98 0.63
CA SER A 54 -11.18 18.22 -0.18
C SER A 54 -10.08 17.61 0.69
N CYS A 55 -9.50 18.38 1.62
CA CYS A 55 -8.52 17.87 2.56
C CYS A 55 -9.07 16.76 3.45
N GLU A 56 -10.27 16.94 4.01
CA GLU A 56 -10.93 15.90 4.83
C GLU A 56 -11.27 14.66 4.02
N ALA A 57 -11.72 14.82 2.77
CA ALA A 57 -11.99 13.71 1.88
C ALA A 57 -10.71 12.92 1.56
N LEU A 58 -9.61 13.63 1.31
CA LEU A 58 -8.29 13.01 1.10
C LEU A 58 -7.82 12.26 2.35
N GLU A 59 -7.96 12.86 3.54
CA GLU A 59 -7.60 12.21 4.80
C GLU A 59 -8.40 10.92 5.03
N LYS A 60 -9.72 10.96 4.82
CA LYS A 60 -10.59 9.78 4.90
C LYS A 60 -10.17 8.71 3.91
N HIS A 61 -9.84 9.09 2.68
CA HIS A 61 -9.39 8.16 1.65
C HIS A 61 -8.06 7.49 2.02
N MET A 62 -7.08 8.27 2.52
CA MET A 62 -5.79 7.73 2.97
C MET A 62 -5.95 6.78 4.16
N LYS A 63 -6.77 7.14 5.15
CA LYS A 63 -7.08 6.27 6.30
C LYS A 63 -7.70 4.95 5.84
N LYS A 64 -8.69 5.00 4.95
CA LYS A 64 -9.30 3.81 4.36
C LYS A 64 -8.26 2.94 3.64
N MET A 65 -7.41 3.54 2.80
CA MET A 65 -6.37 2.81 2.08
C MET A 65 -5.37 2.14 3.03
N GLN A 66 -5.02 2.81 4.13
CA GLN A 66 -4.16 2.23 5.16
C GLN A 66 -4.85 1.03 5.84
N GLU A 67 -6.11 1.15 6.24
CA GLU A 67 -6.87 0.05 6.84
C GLU A 67 -7.02 -1.14 5.88
N ASP A 68 -7.38 -0.88 4.63
CA ASP A 68 -7.53 -1.89 3.58
C ASP A 68 -6.19 -2.62 3.33
N SER A 69 -5.06 -1.89 3.30
CA SER A 69 -3.74 -2.50 3.12
C SER A 69 -3.32 -3.38 4.30
N LEU A 70 -3.61 -2.97 5.55
CA LEU A 70 -3.32 -3.76 6.74
C LEU A 70 -4.18 -5.02 6.81
N ALA A 71 -5.46 -4.94 6.40
CA ALA A 71 -6.32 -6.10 6.28
C ALA A 71 -5.80 -7.07 5.22
N ALA A 72 -5.44 -6.57 4.03
CA ALA A 72 -4.90 -7.38 2.95
C ALA A 72 -3.61 -8.12 3.34
N ILE A 73 -2.72 -7.48 4.11
CA ILE A 73 -1.50 -8.12 4.63
C ILE A 73 -1.85 -9.26 5.59
N LYS A 74 -2.78 -9.03 6.53
CA LYS A 74 -3.23 -10.07 7.48
C LYS A 74 -3.86 -11.26 6.77
N ASP A 75 -4.74 -11.00 5.81
CA ASP A 75 -5.40 -12.04 5.01
C ASP A 75 -4.36 -12.85 4.22
N TRP A 76 -3.34 -12.18 3.67
CA TRP A 76 -2.24 -12.85 2.98
C TRP A 76 -1.41 -13.72 3.93
N GLU A 77 -1.02 -13.22 5.10
CA GLU A 77 -0.30 -13.98 6.12
C GLU A 77 -1.10 -15.20 6.60
N GLU A 78 -2.40 -15.04 6.84
CA GLU A 78 -3.31 -16.12 7.20
C GLU A 78 -3.43 -17.17 6.08
N SER A 79 -3.49 -16.73 4.83
CA SER A 79 -3.51 -17.62 3.68
C SER A 79 -2.24 -18.46 3.59
N ILE A 80 -1.07 -17.87 3.89
CA ILE A 80 0.21 -18.57 3.94
C ILE A 80 0.18 -19.59 5.07
N ARG A 81 -0.21 -19.18 6.28
CA ARG A 81 -0.29 -20.05 7.45
C ARG A 81 -1.24 -21.23 7.19
N LYS A 82 -2.36 -21.01 6.52
CA LYS A 82 -3.33 -22.05 6.16
C LYS A 82 -2.76 -23.05 5.16
N ARG A 83 -2.04 -22.58 4.12
CA ARG A 83 -1.38 -23.47 3.14
C ARG A 83 -0.27 -24.28 3.79
N ASP A 84 0.58 -23.64 4.59
CA ASP A 84 1.67 -24.30 5.31
C ASP A 84 1.14 -25.33 6.32
N LEU A 85 0.06 -25.02 7.04
CA LEU A 85 -0.60 -25.96 7.94
C LEU A 85 -1.22 -27.14 7.16
N ALA A 86 -1.88 -26.88 6.03
CA ALA A 86 -2.42 -27.94 5.18
C ALA A 86 -1.30 -28.83 4.60
N GLU A 87 -0.18 -28.24 4.20
CA GLU A 87 1.00 -28.96 3.75
C GLU A 87 1.61 -29.80 4.88
N LYS A 88 1.75 -29.26 6.09
CA LYS A 88 2.22 -30.01 7.27
C LYS A 88 1.29 -31.16 7.62
N ARG A 89 -0.03 -30.99 7.54
CA ARG A 89 -1.01 -32.07 7.72
C ARG A 89 -0.88 -33.16 6.65
N ARG A 90 -0.55 -32.78 5.41
CA ARG A 90 -0.28 -33.71 4.30
C ARG A 90 1.03 -34.48 4.52
N ILE A 91 2.09 -33.80 4.94
CA ILE A 91 3.44 -34.37 5.09
C ILE A 91 3.55 -35.22 6.37
N ALA A 92 2.88 -34.83 7.46
CA ALA A 92 2.89 -35.54 8.72
C ALA A 92 1.47 -35.95 9.17
N PRO A 93 0.80 -36.87 8.44
CA PRO A 93 -0.54 -37.34 8.79
C PRO A 93 -0.56 -37.89 10.22
N GLY A 94 -1.31 -37.25 11.12
CA GLY A 94 -1.50 -37.74 12.47
C GLY A 94 -0.30 -37.58 13.42
N TRP A 95 0.77 -36.86 13.06
CA TRP A 95 1.82 -36.51 14.03
C TRP A 95 1.59 -35.15 14.70
N LEU A 96 0.87 -34.24 14.04
CA LEU A 96 0.56 -32.91 14.59
C LEU A 96 -0.66 -32.91 15.52
N ASP A 97 -1.73 -33.61 15.14
CA ASP A 97 -3.03 -33.56 15.82
C ASP A 97 -3.20 -34.65 16.89
N ARG A 98 -2.23 -35.56 17.07
CA ARG A 98 -2.28 -36.55 18.15
C ARG A 98 -1.66 -35.98 19.42
N GLU A 99 -2.43 -35.92 20.50
CA GLU A 99 -1.91 -35.69 21.85
C GLU A 99 -1.00 -36.83 22.36
N GLU A 100 -0.99 -37.99 21.68
CA GLU A 100 -0.14 -39.12 22.03
C GLU A 100 1.30 -38.93 21.56
N LYS A 101 2.10 -38.26 22.39
CA LYS A 101 3.56 -38.22 22.29
C LYS A 101 4.10 -39.66 22.42
N LEU A 102 4.63 -40.21 21.33
CA LEU A 102 5.21 -41.57 21.27
C LEU A 102 6.06 -41.85 22.52
N LEU A 103 5.72 -42.91 23.28
CA LEU A 103 6.54 -43.39 24.38
C LEU A 103 7.91 -43.81 23.81
N GLN A 104 8.97 -43.11 24.22
CA GLN A 104 10.33 -43.42 23.80
C GLN A 104 10.66 -44.86 24.24
N PRO A 105 11.24 -45.71 23.37
CA PRO A 105 11.59 -47.06 23.75
C PRO A 105 12.62 -47.02 24.89
N MET A 106 12.23 -47.57 26.04
CA MET A 106 13.14 -47.79 27.16
C MET A 106 14.13 -48.88 26.75
N ARG A 107 15.43 -48.55 26.67
CA ARG A 107 16.47 -49.51 26.28
C ARG A 107 16.58 -50.60 27.35
N VAL A 108 16.06 -51.79 27.08
CA VAL A 108 16.31 -52.98 27.90
C VAL A 108 17.33 -53.83 27.17
N THR A 109 18.55 -53.89 27.70
CA THR A 109 19.62 -54.79 27.24
C THR A 109 19.39 -56.21 27.78
N PRO A 110 19.32 -57.23 26.92
CA PRO A 110 19.97 -58.49 27.26
C PRO A 110 20.74 -59.12 26.08
N HIS A 111 21.64 -60.02 26.48
CA HIS A 111 22.70 -60.67 25.73
C HIS A 111 22.29 -61.44 24.47
N ALA A 112 23.28 -61.52 23.56
CA ALA A 112 23.52 -62.57 22.57
C ALA A 112 22.61 -62.64 21.34
N SER A 113 23.06 -62.01 20.25
CA SER A 113 23.42 -62.65 18.97
C SER A 113 23.33 -61.62 17.85
N GLU A 114 24.47 -60.95 17.67
CA GLU A 114 25.06 -60.52 16.40
C GLU A 114 24.29 -60.93 15.12
N VAL A 115 23.40 -60.03 14.67
CA VAL A 115 23.11 -59.74 13.26
C VAL A 115 22.52 -58.32 13.20
N GLU A 116 23.43 -57.36 13.12
CA GLU A 116 23.37 -56.21 12.21
C GLU A 116 21.97 -55.63 11.92
N SER A 117 21.32 -55.09 12.95
CA SER A 117 20.21 -54.14 12.78
C SER A 117 20.76 -52.73 12.69
N THR A 118 21.06 -52.33 11.46
CA THR A 118 21.42 -50.96 11.10
C THR A 118 20.26 -50.03 11.45
N SER A 119 20.53 -49.13 12.38
CA SER A 119 19.62 -48.11 12.91
C SER A 119 18.89 -47.34 11.79
N PRO A 120 17.54 -47.27 11.79
CA PRO A 120 16.82 -46.28 11.00
C PRO A 120 17.01 -44.92 11.68
N GLN A 121 18.13 -44.27 11.39
CA GLN A 121 18.30 -42.86 11.64
C GLN A 121 17.29 -42.13 10.75
N ASN A 122 16.28 -41.57 11.40
CA ASN A 122 15.29 -40.65 10.85
C ASN A 122 15.89 -39.84 9.71
N GLN A 123 15.34 -40.06 8.53
CA GLN A 123 15.58 -39.27 7.33
C GLN A 123 15.04 -37.86 7.60
N HIS A 124 15.86 -37.03 8.23
CA HIS A 124 15.81 -35.60 7.96
C HIS A 124 16.15 -35.45 6.48
N PRO A 125 15.31 -34.77 5.67
CA PRO A 125 15.68 -34.49 4.29
C PRO A 125 16.90 -33.60 4.34
N THR A 126 18.07 -34.20 4.11
CA THR A 126 19.28 -33.47 3.77
C THR A 126 19.01 -32.91 2.39
N THR A 127 19.01 -31.58 2.34
CA THR A 127 19.19 -30.76 1.16
C THR A 127 20.21 -31.43 0.25
N GLN A 128 19.69 -32.05 -0.82
CA GLN A 128 20.48 -32.67 -1.86
C GLN A 128 21.30 -31.59 -2.54
N LYS A 129 22.55 -31.50 -2.09
CA LYS A 129 23.64 -30.75 -2.72
C LYS A 129 23.88 -31.38 -4.09
N CYS A 130 23.21 -30.86 -5.11
CA CYS A 130 23.57 -31.08 -6.51
C CYS A 130 24.91 -30.39 -6.79
N LYS A 131 26.03 -31.00 -6.43
CA LYS A 131 27.34 -30.73 -7.03
C LYS A 131 28.20 -32.00 -6.97
N GLU A 132 28.03 -32.83 -7.99
CA GLU A 132 29.15 -33.47 -8.65
C GLU A 132 28.81 -33.53 -10.15
N GLY A 133 29.55 -32.78 -10.97
CA GLY A 133 29.59 -32.88 -12.43
C GLY A 133 28.27 -32.83 -13.20
N THR A 134 27.74 -31.62 -13.41
CA THR A 134 26.94 -31.17 -14.56
C THR A 134 26.25 -32.26 -15.42
N SER A 135 25.11 -32.76 -14.95
CA SER A 135 24.07 -33.34 -15.82
C SER A 135 22.94 -32.32 -15.90
N GLY A 136 23.01 -31.49 -16.94
CA GLY A 136 22.21 -30.28 -17.12
C GLY A 136 20.94 -30.49 -17.94
N THR A 137 19.79 -30.62 -17.27
CA THR A 137 18.49 -30.32 -17.93
C THR A 137 17.47 -29.68 -16.99
N MET A 138 17.55 -29.86 -15.67
CA MET A 138 16.67 -29.16 -14.72
C MET A 138 17.28 -27.88 -14.13
N CYS A 139 18.61 -27.81 -14.00
CA CYS A 139 19.31 -26.63 -13.47
C CYS A 139 19.35 -25.46 -14.48
N THR A 140 19.20 -25.75 -15.77
CA THR A 140 19.28 -24.75 -16.85
C THR A 140 18.10 -23.78 -16.87
N MET A 141 16.92 -24.19 -16.39
CA MET A 141 15.75 -23.29 -16.32
C MET A 141 15.92 -22.23 -15.23
N SER A 142 16.46 -22.60 -14.06
CA SER A 142 16.69 -21.66 -12.96
C SER A 142 17.83 -20.68 -13.24
N GLU A 143 18.89 -21.13 -13.95
CA GLU A 143 19.96 -20.24 -14.40
C GLU A 143 19.46 -19.22 -15.44
N SER A 144 18.58 -19.65 -16.35
CA SER A 144 17.98 -18.74 -17.35
C SER A 144 17.09 -17.68 -16.70
N GLU A 145 16.28 -18.04 -15.70
CA GLU A 145 15.41 -17.10 -15.00
C GLU A 145 16.22 -16.02 -14.27
N GLY A 146 17.26 -16.41 -13.52
CA GLY A 146 18.14 -15.46 -12.84
C GLY A 146 18.85 -14.51 -13.80
N GLN A 147 19.32 -15.04 -14.94
CA GLN A 147 19.98 -14.22 -15.95
C GLN A 147 19.02 -13.25 -16.69
N GLU A 148 17.74 -13.62 -16.84
CA GLU A 148 16.69 -12.74 -17.38
C GLU A 148 16.39 -11.59 -16.41
N LEU A 149 16.34 -11.89 -15.10
CA LEU A 149 16.15 -10.88 -14.05
C LEU A 149 17.32 -9.89 -14.00
N ASP A 150 18.56 -10.38 -14.12
CA ASP A 150 19.74 -9.51 -14.17
C ASP A 150 19.75 -8.63 -15.43
N ARG A 151 19.24 -9.11 -16.58
CA ARG A 151 19.03 -8.24 -17.76
C ARG A 151 17.94 -7.20 -17.54
N ALA A 152 16.84 -7.58 -16.91
CA ALA A 152 15.68 -6.71 -16.71
C ALA A 152 15.94 -5.64 -15.64
N PHE A 153 16.66 -5.98 -14.58
CA PHE A 153 16.83 -5.16 -13.38
C PHE A 153 18.28 -4.74 -13.10
N GLY A 154 19.28 -5.44 -13.64
CA GLY A 154 20.69 -5.10 -13.40
C GLY A 154 21.13 -3.77 -14.00
N ALA A 155 20.39 -3.24 -14.98
CA ALA A 155 20.61 -1.91 -15.55
C ALA A 155 19.77 -0.81 -14.90
N LEU A 156 18.96 -1.13 -13.87
CA LEU A 156 18.20 -0.13 -13.13
C LEU A 156 19.13 0.60 -12.15
N ASP A 157 20.01 1.44 -12.70
CA ASP A 157 20.82 2.37 -11.92
C ASP A 157 19.86 3.46 -11.41
N MET A 158 19.44 3.33 -10.14
CA MET A 158 18.57 4.32 -9.51
C MET A 158 19.34 5.64 -9.37
N ARG A 159 18.91 6.65 -10.12
CA ARG A 159 19.37 8.04 -9.98
C ARG A 159 18.24 8.93 -9.49
#